data_AF-A0A972RWU1-F1
#
_entry.id   AF-A0A972RWU1-F1
#
_cell.length_a   1.000
_cell.length_b   1.000
_cell.length_c   1.000
_cell.angle_alpha   90.00
_cell.angle_beta   90.00
_cell.angle_gamma   90.00
#
_symmetry.space_group_name_H-M   'P 1'
#
loop_
_entity.id
_entity.type
_entity.pdbx_description
1 polymer ?
#
loop_
_entity_poly.entity_id
_entity_poly.type
_entity_poly.pdbx_seq_one_letter_code
_entity_poly.pdbx_strand_id
1 'polypeptide(L)' 'MEKVDLSIGNILKLHTKAKLQDKDLYSFLKEELPDISAEDRLKYLSAILNDYFEEYEFDKDDEFRADGYIIKRFYPKKEN' A
#
# COMPACT_ATOMS: atom_id res chain seq x y z
N MET A 1 15.79 -3.37 -14.49
CA MET A 1 15.23 -3.35 -13.12
C MET A 1 14.71 -1.95 -12.88
N GLU A 2 13.38 -1.78 -12.91
CA GLU A 2 12.80 -0.53 -12.45
C GLU A 2 13.11 -0.37 -10.97
N LYS A 3 13.67 0.80 -10.62
CA LYS A 3 14.19 1.07 -9.29
C LYS A 3 13.03 1.52 -8.42
N VAL A 4 12.89 0.95 -7.22
CA VAL A 4 11.89 1.40 -6.24
C VAL A 4 12.12 2.87 -5.93
N ASP A 5 11.13 3.72 -6.20
CA ASP A 5 11.17 5.16 -5.95
C ASP A 5 10.42 5.49 -4.66
N LEU A 6 11.13 5.39 -3.53
CA LEU A 6 10.60 5.71 -2.20
C LEU A 6 10.73 7.20 -1.86
N SER A 7 10.82 8.07 -2.87
CA SER A 7 10.89 9.51 -2.68
C SER A 7 9.60 10.04 -2.06
N ILE A 8 9.70 11.02 -1.16
CA ILE A 8 8.55 11.62 -0.44
C ILE A 8 7.42 12.00 -1.41
N GLY A 9 7.75 12.62 -2.54
CA GLY A 9 6.76 13.02 -3.55
C GLY A 9 6.01 11.85 -4.19
N ASN A 10 6.66 10.71 -4.40
CA ASN A 10 6.03 9.52 -4.97
C ASN A 10 5.18 8.79 -3.93
N ILE A 11 5.66 8.67 -2.69
CA ILE A 11 4.90 8.09 -1.58
C ILE A 11 3.63 8.91 -1.32
N LEU A 12 3.73 10.24 -1.25
CA LEU A 12 2.57 11.12 -1.11
C LEU A 12 1.57 10.95 -2.27
N LYS A 13 2.07 10.84 -3.51
CA LYS A 13 1.22 10.62 -4.69
C LYS A 13 0.49 9.28 -4.62
N LEU A 14 1.19 8.20 -4.27
CA LEU A 14 0.60 6.86 -4.12
C LEU A 14 -0.42 6.83 -2.98
N HIS A 15 -0.09 7.42 -1.83
CA HIS A 15 -1.00 7.56 -0.69
C HIS A 15 -2.28 8.32 -1.07
N THR A 16 -2.13 9.47 -1.73
CA THR A 16 -3.28 10.30 -2.17
C THR A 16 -4.18 9.52 -3.13
N LYS A 17 -3.59 8.79 -4.09
CA LYS A 17 -4.35 7.92 -4.99
C LYS A 17 -5.05 6.78 -4.25
N ALA A 18 -4.38 6.16 -3.28
CA ALA A 18 -4.96 5.08 -2.48
C ALA A 18 -6.21 5.55 -1.74
N LYS A 19 -6.19 6.76 -1.14
CA LYS A 19 -7.35 7.35 -0.45
C LYS A 19 -8.57 7.60 -1.34
N LEU A 20 -8.37 7.76 -2.65
CA LEU A 20 -9.45 7.94 -3.62
C LEU A 20 -10.08 6.60 -4.05
N GLN A 21 -9.53 5.47 -3.62
CA GLN A 21 -10.01 4.14 -3.95
C GLN A 21 -10.62 3.44 -2.73
N ASP A 22 -11.52 2.50 -2.98
CA ASP A 22 -12.17 1.67 -1.97
C ASP A 22 -11.50 0.29 -1.88
N LYS A 23 -10.17 0.27 -1.75
CA LYS A 23 -9.35 -0.94 -1.79
C LYS A 23 -8.27 -0.91 -0.70
N ASP A 24 -7.82 -2.09 -0.29
CA ASP A 24 -6.67 -2.18 0.61
C ASP A 24 -5.39 -1.73 -0.10
N LEU A 25 -4.45 -1.23 0.68
CA LEU A 25 -3.21 -0.60 0.20
C LEU A 25 -2.38 -1.56 -0.67
N TYR A 26 -2.33 -2.85 -0.33
CA TYR A 26 -1.54 -3.80 -1.11
C TYR A 26 -2.20 -4.11 -2.45
N SER A 27 -3.52 -4.34 -2.47
CA SER A 27 -4.28 -4.55 -3.71
C SER A 27 -4.16 -3.35 -4.63
N PHE A 28 -4.27 -2.13 -4.08
CA PHE A 28 -4.03 -0.89 -4.83
C PHE A 28 -2.62 -0.86 -5.44
N LEU A 29 -1.57 -1.13 -4.65
CA LEU A 29 -0.19 -1.14 -5.14
C LEU A 29 0.04 -2.23 -6.20
N LYS A 30 -0.66 -3.37 -6.11
CA LYS A 30 -0.61 -4.44 -7.10
C LYS A 30 -1.23 -4.03 -8.44
N GLU A 31 -2.29 -3.23 -8.42
CA GLU A 31 -2.92 -2.72 -9.64
C GLU A 31 -2.15 -1.54 -10.26
N GLU A 32 -1.62 -0.63 -9.43
CA GLU A 32 -0.85 0.52 -9.92
C GLU A 32 0.57 0.15 -10.37
N LEU A 33 1.17 -0.86 -9.75
CA LEU A 33 2.54 -1.31 -10.00
C LEU A 33 2.56 -2.84 -10.25
N PRO A 34 1.93 -3.33 -11.33
CA PRO A 34 1.84 -4.76 -11.60
C PRO A 34 3.18 -5.38 -12.04
N ASP A 35 4.08 -4.59 -12.63
CA ASP A 35 5.35 -5.03 -13.20
C ASP A 35 6.47 -5.20 -12.16
N ILE A 36 6.27 -4.78 -10.91
CA ILE A 36 7.28 -4.90 -9.85
C ILE A 36 7.08 -6.13 -8.98
N SER A 37 8.17 -6.58 -8.37
CA SER A 37 8.17 -7.71 -7.45
C SER A 37 7.27 -7.46 -6.24
N ALA A 38 6.78 -8.55 -5.63
CA ALA A 38 6.02 -8.45 -4.38
C ALA A 38 6.84 -7.80 -3.26
N GLU A 39 8.14 -8.07 -3.19
CA GLU A 39 9.06 -7.45 -2.23
C GLU A 39 9.13 -5.93 -2.41
N ASP A 40 9.17 -5.45 -3.65
CA ASP A 40 9.18 -4.02 -3.92
C ASP A 40 7.82 -3.37 -3.63
N ARG A 41 6.71 -4.06 -3.90
CA ARG A 41 5.37 -3.63 -3.45
C ARG A 41 5.29 -3.53 -1.93
N LEU A 42 5.86 -4.49 -1.20
CA LEU A 42 5.92 -4.46 0.26
C LEU A 42 6.78 -3.29 0.76
N LYS A 43 7.86 -2.91 0.07
CA LYS A 43 8.63 -1.71 0.40
C LYS A 43 7.79 -0.43 0.26
N TYR A 44 7.00 -0.31 -0.80
CA TYR A 44 6.07 0.82 -0.97
C TYR A 44 4.99 0.83 0.12
N LEU A 45 4.40 -0.33 0.43
CA LEU A 45 3.42 -0.48 1.50
C LEU A 45 4.01 -0.01 2.83
N SER A 46 5.19 -0.48 3.20
CA SER A 46 5.87 -0.09 4.43
C SER A 46 6.21 1.40 4.44
N ALA A 47 6.65 1.97 3.32
CA ALA A 47 6.96 3.40 3.24
C ALA A 47 5.71 4.26 3.44
N ILE A 48 4.60 3.94 2.77
CA ILE A 48 3.32 4.65 2.93
C ILE A 48 2.84 4.54 4.38
N LEU A 49 2.87 3.34 4.97
CA LEU A 49 2.44 3.16 6.36
C LEU A 49 3.38 3.87 7.35
N ASN A 50 4.68 3.93 7.11
CA ASN A 50 5.60 4.64 8.02
C ASN A 50 5.25 6.14 8.12
N ASP A 51 4.86 6.77 7.02
CA ASP A 51 4.55 8.20 6.98
C ASP A 51 3.06 8.50 7.30
N TYR A 52 2.15 7.58 6.97
CA TYR A 52 0.70 7.84 6.97
C TYR A 52 -0.12 6.80 7.75
N PHE A 53 0.48 6.01 8.65
CA PHE A 53 -0.21 4.93 9.37
C PHE A 53 -1.56 5.35 9.98
N GLU A 54 -1.60 6.55 10.57
CA GLU A 54 -2.78 7.09 11.25
C GLU A 54 -3.96 7.33 10.31
N GLU A 55 -3.73 7.41 9.01
CA GLU A 55 -4.74 7.56 7.97
C GLU A 55 -5.27 6.23 7.43
N TYR A 56 -4.77 5.11 7.95
CA TYR A 56 -5.24 3.78 7.58
C TYR A 56 -5.91 3.07 8.77
N GLU A 57 -6.92 2.27 8.45
CA GLU A 57 -7.54 1.33 9.36
C GLU A 57 -7.22 -0.10 8.91
N PHE A 58 -7.10 -0.99 9.89
CA PHE A 58 -6.87 -2.40 9.63
C PHE A 58 -7.56 -3.22 10.71
N ASP A 59 -8.13 -4.35 10.32
CA ASP A 59 -8.63 -5.33 11.27
C ASP A 59 -7.52 -6.32 11.63
N LYS A 60 -7.52 -6.82 12.88
CA LYS A 60 -6.43 -7.69 13.36
C LYS A 60 -6.46 -9.08 12.72
N ASP A 61 -7.64 -9.56 12.34
CA ASP A 61 -7.89 -10.88 11.79
C ASP A 61 -8.03 -10.83 10.25
N ASP A 62 -8.10 -9.63 9.66
CA ASP A 62 -8.15 -9.44 8.22
C ASP A 62 -6.76 -9.45 7.57
N GLU A 63 -6.40 -10.64 7.09
CA GLU A 63 -5.20 -10.89 6.32
C GLU A 63 -5.51 -11.73 5.07
N PHE A 64 -4.64 -11.63 4.08
CA PHE A 64 -4.76 -12.42 2.87
C PHE A 64 -3.40 -12.92 2.40
N ARG A 65 -3.42 -13.99 1.61
CA ARG A 65 -2.22 -14.56 1.01
C ARG A 65 -2.05 -14.01 -0.40
N ALA A 66 -0.94 -13.34 -0.64
CA ALA A 66 -0.59 -12.86 -1.96
C ALA A 66 0.91 -12.97 -2.20
N ASP A 67 1.26 -13.44 -3.40
CA ASP A 67 2.63 -13.49 -3.89
C ASP A 67 3.61 -14.21 -2.92
N GLY A 68 3.13 -15.21 -2.17
CA GLY A 68 3.92 -15.99 -1.19
C GLY A 68 3.95 -15.41 0.24
N TYR A 69 3.32 -14.27 0.48
CA TYR A 69 3.28 -13.57 1.76
C TYR A 69 1.88 -13.62 2.38
N ILE A 70 1.83 -13.54 3.71
CA ILE A 70 0.60 -13.21 4.45
C ILE A 70 0.64 -11.71 4.71
N ILE A 71 -0.35 -11.00 4.18
CA ILE A 71 -0.40 -9.54 4.15
C ILE A 71 -1.65 -9.08 4.88
N LYS A 72 -1.45 -8.18 5.83
CA LYS A 72 -2.55 -7.54 6.55
C LYS A 72 -3.19 -6.46 5.68
N ARG A 73 -4.52 -6.39 5.69
CA ARG A 73 -5.23 -5.41 4.88
C ARG A 73 -5.28 -4.07 5.59
N PHE A 74 -4.75 -3.04 4.94
CA PHE A 74 -4.82 -1.66 5.39
C PHE A 74 -5.71 -0.89 4.43
N TYR A 75 -6.83 -0.38 4.93
CA TYR A 75 -7.76 0.42 4.16
C TYR A 75 -7.57 1.90 4.49
N PRO A 76 -7.58 2.80 3.50
CA PRO A 76 -7.54 4.23 3.79
C PRO A 76 -8.81 4.63 4.55
N LYS A 77 -8.64 5.37 5.65
CA LYS A 77 -9.78 5.97 6.36
C LYS A 77 -10.46 6.94 5.42
N LYS A 78 -11.79 6.86 5.34
CA LYS A 78 -12.58 7.87 4.62
C LYS A 78 -12.60 9.12 5.48
N GLU A 79 -11.96 10.19 5.02
CA GLU A 79 -12.18 11.51 5.60
C GLU A 79 -13.64 11.90 5.35
N ASN A 80 -14.39 12.05 6.44
CA ASN A 80 -15.78 12.50 6.46
C ASN A 80 -15.86 14.02 6.32
#